data_AF-A0A1W9N582-F1
#
_entry.id   AF-A0A1W9N582-F1
#
_cell.length_a   1.000
_cell.length_b   1.000
_cell.length_c   1.000
_cell.angle_alpha   90.00
_cell.angle_beta   90.00
_cell.angle_gamma   90.00
#
_symmetry.space_group_name_H-M   'P 1'
#
loop_
_entity.id
_entity.type
_entity.pdbx_description
1 polymer ?
#
loop_
_entity_poly.entity_id
_entity_poly.type
_entity_poly.pdbx_seq_one_letter_code
_entity_poly.pdbx_strand_id
1 'polypeptide(L)'
;MFIVSLIFFVLFLPSVSVSYANTLFLHIEGKNDTLSIYAETGTQTKSYQVKRLQDIEALYPLLQRRQIDRNSFEQLLRELGIEVFEPIHTFIESSSEIGFVMAENLVKLPLDLLYVKEIPLFLQKPITYSFTKINSQNLQFSNTLSALIISDKTADPENGTYFLKKLLPSSAEYYDIKDINLTQLESIQTKDVILISAHGRIRFDNNDCIGLGDEQISPSHLARLSPKLVYLDSC
;
A
#
# COMPACT_ATOMS: atom_id res chain seq x y z
N MET A 1 -27.26 51.75 -0.60
CA MET A 1 -26.82 50.96 -1.75
C MET A 1 -25.86 49.89 -1.25
N PHE A 2 -26.36 48.68 -1.01
CA PHE A 2 -25.57 47.45 -0.87
C PHE A 2 -26.43 46.32 -1.43
N ILE A 3 -26.03 45.81 -2.59
CA ILE A 3 -26.64 44.65 -3.23
C ILE A 3 -25.88 43.44 -2.69
N VAL A 4 -26.58 42.57 -1.96
CA VAL A 4 -26.06 41.26 -1.55
C VAL A 4 -26.33 40.31 -2.72
N SER A 5 -25.29 40.04 -3.52
CA SER A 5 -25.32 38.98 -4.54
C SER A 5 -25.18 37.62 -3.86
N LEU A 6 -26.25 36.85 -3.88
CA LEU A 6 -26.28 35.43 -3.50
C LEU A 6 -25.70 34.62 -4.67
N ILE A 7 -24.45 34.14 -4.56
CA ILE A 7 -23.84 33.26 -5.55
C ILE A 7 -24.31 31.83 -5.24
N PHE A 8 -25.22 31.30 -6.09
CA PHE A 8 -25.56 29.89 -6.13
C PHE A 8 -24.40 29.12 -6.80
N PHE A 9 -23.63 28.37 -6.01
CA PHE A 9 -22.72 27.35 -6.54
C PHE A 9 -23.55 26.10 -6.88
N VAL A 10 -23.96 25.98 -8.15
CA VAL A 10 -24.47 24.72 -8.69
C VAL A 10 -23.26 23.82 -8.95
N LEU A 11 -23.01 22.89 -8.03
CA LEU A 11 -22.06 21.80 -8.23
C LEU A 11 -22.63 20.87 -9.31
N PHE A 12 -22.25 21.11 -10.57
CA PHE A 12 -22.31 20.10 -11.59
C PHE A 12 -21.31 19.01 -11.22
N LEU A 13 -21.78 17.90 -10.66
CA LEU A 13 -21.00 16.67 -10.64
C LEU A 13 -20.98 16.16 -12.10
N PRO A 14 -19.84 16.17 -12.80
CA PRO A 14 -19.78 15.46 -14.06
C PRO A 14 -20.05 13.99 -13.76
N SER A 15 -21.05 13.43 -14.42
CA SER A 15 -21.24 11.98 -14.51
C SER A 15 -19.96 11.40 -15.13
N VAL A 16 -19.07 10.92 -14.27
CA VAL A 16 -17.85 10.22 -14.66
C VAL A 16 -18.30 8.93 -15.34
N SER A 17 -18.20 8.87 -16.66
CA SER A 17 -18.27 7.61 -17.37
C SER A 17 -17.12 6.74 -16.88
N VAL A 18 -17.47 5.61 -16.24
CA VAL A 18 -16.52 4.62 -15.76
C VAL A 18 -15.82 4.01 -16.99
N SER A 19 -14.68 4.59 -17.37
CA SER A 19 -13.68 3.83 -18.10
C SER A 19 -13.25 2.73 -17.15
N TYR A 20 -13.46 1.46 -17.51
CA TYR A 20 -12.79 0.38 -16.81
C TYR A 20 -11.30 0.72 -16.81
N ALA A 21 -10.68 0.80 -15.62
CA ALA A 21 -9.26 1.04 -15.50
C ALA A 21 -8.54 -0.04 -16.34
N ASN A 22 -7.63 0.38 -17.21
CA ASN A 22 -6.83 -0.57 -17.99
C ASN A 22 -5.70 -1.07 -17.09
N THR A 23 -6.00 -2.05 -16.24
CA THR A 23 -5.04 -2.61 -15.28
C THR A 23 -4.09 -3.57 -15.98
N LEU A 24 -2.79 -3.37 -15.76
CA LEU A 24 -1.77 -4.37 -16.07
C LEU A 24 -1.58 -5.27 -14.85
N PHE A 25 -1.89 -6.56 -15.00
CA PHE A 25 -1.62 -7.55 -13.97
C PHE A 25 -0.27 -8.22 -14.21
N LEU A 26 0.59 -8.20 -13.20
CA LEU A 26 1.89 -8.86 -13.21
C LEU A 26 1.86 -10.02 -12.23
N HIS A 27 1.76 -11.23 -12.74
CA HIS A 27 1.82 -12.45 -11.97
C HIS A 27 3.28 -12.84 -11.77
N ILE A 28 3.71 -12.88 -10.50
CA ILE A 28 5.11 -13.03 -10.12
C ILE A 28 5.31 -14.33 -9.35
N GLU A 29 6.25 -15.15 -9.82
CA GLU A 29 6.72 -16.36 -9.13
C GLU A 29 8.24 -16.32 -9.00
N GLY A 30 8.77 -16.82 -7.87
CA GLY A 30 10.20 -16.80 -7.56
C GLY A 30 10.72 -18.19 -7.24
N LYS A 31 11.80 -18.62 -7.91
CA LYS A 31 12.47 -19.90 -7.62
C LYS A 31 13.92 -19.89 -8.10
N ASN A 32 14.85 -20.37 -7.27
CA ASN A 32 16.27 -20.55 -7.62
C ASN A 32 16.89 -19.32 -8.30
N ASP A 33 16.81 -18.16 -7.64
CA ASP A 33 17.29 -16.86 -8.15
C ASP A 33 16.59 -16.36 -9.45
N THR A 34 15.52 -17.04 -9.87
CA THR A 34 14.75 -16.67 -11.07
C THR A 34 13.38 -16.12 -10.66
N LEU A 35 13.06 -14.95 -11.19
CA LEU A 35 11.74 -14.33 -11.15
C LEU A 35 11.02 -14.63 -12.47
N SER A 36 9.95 -15.41 -12.43
CA SER A 36 9.06 -15.62 -13.57
C SER A 36 7.94 -14.60 -13.54
N ILE A 37 7.73 -13.91 -14.66
CA ILE A 37 6.74 -12.85 -14.79
C ILE A 37 5.78 -13.21 -15.91
N TYR A 38 4.49 -13.24 -15.60
CA TYR A 38 3.39 -13.29 -16.56
C TYR A 38 2.60 -11.98 -16.49
N ALA A 39 2.71 -11.18 -17.54
CA ALA A 39 2.03 -9.90 -17.70
C ALA A 39 0.75 -10.07 -18.52
N GLU A 40 -0.36 -9.50 -18.05
CA GLU A 40 -1.67 -9.56 -18.68
C GLU A 40 -2.36 -8.19 -18.67
N THR A 41 -2.84 -7.73 -19.82
CA THR A 41 -3.72 -6.56 -19.95
C THR A 41 -4.80 -6.83 -21.01
N GLY A 42 -6.06 -6.94 -20.58
CA GLY A 42 -7.15 -7.35 -21.46
C GLY A 42 -6.87 -8.69 -22.15
N THR A 43 -6.69 -8.67 -23.47
CA THR A 43 -6.36 -9.88 -24.27
C THR A 43 -4.87 -10.03 -24.56
N GLN A 44 -4.04 -9.06 -24.18
CA GLN A 44 -2.60 -9.08 -24.43
C GLN A 44 -1.88 -9.75 -23.25
N THR A 45 -0.95 -10.64 -23.57
CA THR A 45 -0.20 -11.39 -22.56
C THR A 45 1.26 -11.51 -22.94
N LYS A 46 2.17 -11.53 -21.95
CA LYS A 46 3.59 -11.80 -22.17
C LYS A 46 4.19 -12.53 -20.97
N SER A 47 5.00 -13.56 -21.23
CA SER A 47 5.73 -14.30 -20.18
C SER A 47 7.24 -14.19 -20.42
N TYR A 48 8.01 -14.04 -19.35
CA TYR A 48 9.47 -14.03 -19.39
C TYR A 48 10.06 -14.31 -18.00
N GLN A 49 11.39 -14.41 -17.93
CA GLN A 49 12.12 -14.69 -16.71
C GLN A 49 13.28 -13.72 -16.53
N VAL A 50 13.55 -13.36 -15.28
CA VAL A 50 14.66 -12.50 -14.85
C VAL A 50 15.51 -13.29 -13.85
N LYS A 51 16.83 -13.36 -14.07
CA LYS A 51 17.76 -14.14 -13.23
C LYS A 51 18.51 -13.23 -12.24
N ARG A 52 17.75 -12.53 -11.41
CA ARG A 52 18.24 -11.49 -10.47
C ARG A 52 17.38 -11.43 -9.21
N LEU A 53 16.67 -12.50 -8.85
CA LEU A 53 15.72 -12.45 -7.73
C LEU A 53 16.44 -12.07 -6.42
N GLN A 54 17.62 -12.64 -6.15
CA GLN A 54 18.40 -12.33 -4.95
C GLN A 54 18.83 -10.86 -4.88
N ASP A 55 19.14 -10.25 -6.03
CA ASP A 55 19.49 -8.82 -6.07
C ASP A 55 18.29 -7.93 -5.74
N ILE A 56 17.09 -8.32 -6.20
CA ILE A 56 15.84 -7.61 -5.87
C ILE A 56 15.52 -7.79 -4.37
N GLU A 57 15.66 -9.01 -3.84
CA GLU A 57 15.47 -9.31 -2.40
C GLU A 57 16.43 -8.49 -1.51
N ALA A 58 17.64 -8.20 -2.01
CA ALA A 58 18.65 -7.45 -1.27
C ALA A 58 18.38 -5.93 -1.19
N LEU A 59 17.43 -5.38 -1.95
CA LEU A 59 17.21 -3.93 -2.03
C LEU A 59 16.81 -3.28 -0.70
N TYR A 60 15.84 -3.85 0.03
CA TYR A 60 15.47 -3.32 1.35
C TYR A 60 16.60 -3.43 2.39
N PRO A 61 17.30 -4.58 2.53
CA PRO A 61 18.49 -4.67 3.36
C PRO A 61 19.57 -3.64 3.02
N LEU A 62 19.74 -3.29 1.74
CA LEU A 62 20.66 -2.23 1.31
C LEU A 62 20.20 -0.85 1.77
N LEU A 63 18.90 -0.53 1.61
CA LEU A 63 18.30 0.74 2.06
C LEU A 63 18.43 0.97 3.57
N GLN A 64 18.39 -0.10 4.36
CA GLN A 64 18.53 -0.01 5.82
C GLN A 64 19.97 0.25 6.28
N ARG A 65 20.97 0.19 5.40
CA ARG A 65 22.36 0.46 5.75
C ARG A 65 22.57 1.96 5.98
N ARG A 66 23.22 2.31 7.09
CA ARG A 66 23.51 3.70 7.48
C ARG A 66 24.34 4.49 6.45
N GLN A 67 25.09 3.81 5.58
CA GLN A 67 25.97 4.43 4.58
C GLN A 67 25.77 3.73 3.23
N ILE A 68 24.64 4.01 2.60
CA ILE A 68 24.40 3.59 1.21
C ILE A 68 24.99 4.64 0.26
N ASP A 69 25.77 4.20 -0.72
CA ASP A 69 26.12 5.07 -1.84
C ASP A 69 24.89 5.21 -2.74
N ARG A 70 24.28 6.39 -2.70
CA ARG A 70 23.03 6.69 -3.38
C ARG A 70 23.13 6.46 -4.89
N ASN A 71 24.26 6.84 -5.50
CA ASN A 71 24.43 6.72 -6.95
C ASN A 71 24.48 5.24 -7.38
N SER A 72 25.28 4.42 -6.71
CA SER A 72 25.34 2.98 -6.98
C SER A 72 24.00 2.29 -6.74
N PHE A 73 23.26 2.71 -5.71
CA PHE A 73 21.93 2.15 -5.42
C PHE A 73 20.89 2.53 -6.49
N GLU A 74 20.83 3.80 -6.88
CA GLU A 74 19.95 4.25 -7.97
C GLU A 74 20.31 3.57 -9.30
N GLN A 75 21.61 3.35 -9.58
CA GLN A 75 22.03 2.59 -10.74
C GLN A 75 21.54 1.14 -10.70
N LEU A 76 21.67 0.46 -9.55
CA LEU A 76 21.16 -0.90 -9.38
C LEU A 76 19.64 -0.98 -9.60
N LEU A 77 18.87 -0.03 -9.07
CA LEU A 77 17.42 0.05 -9.29
C LEU A 77 17.05 0.21 -10.78
N ARG A 78 17.88 0.92 -11.55
CA ARG A 78 17.70 1.11 -12.99
C ARG A 78 18.05 -0.14 -13.77
N GLU A 79 19.17 -0.78 -13.45
CA GLU A 79 19.58 -2.03 -14.09
C GLU A 79 18.52 -3.12 -13.88
N LEU A 80 18.06 -3.30 -12.64
CA LEU A 80 16.98 -4.22 -12.31
C LEU A 80 15.67 -3.82 -12.98
N GLY A 81 15.34 -2.52 -13.02
CA GLY A 81 14.17 -2.00 -13.71
C GLY A 81 14.16 -2.31 -15.21
N ILE A 82 15.31 -2.22 -15.89
CA ILE A 82 15.45 -2.59 -17.31
C ILE A 82 15.16 -4.08 -17.49
N GLU A 83 15.78 -4.95 -16.69
CA GLU A 83 15.58 -6.41 -16.82
C GLU A 83 14.13 -6.82 -16.52
N VAL A 84 13.53 -6.20 -15.50
CA VAL A 84 12.17 -6.52 -15.06
C VAL A 84 11.12 -5.91 -15.97
N PHE A 85 11.25 -4.67 -16.45
CA PHE A 85 10.15 -3.95 -17.09
C PHE A 85 10.31 -3.67 -18.59
N GLU A 86 11.53 -3.64 -19.13
CA GLU A 86 11.73 -3.42 -20.58
C GLU A 86 10.98 -4.44 -21.45
N PRO A 87 10.92 -5.74 -21.09
CA PRO A 87 10.13 -6.71 -21.86
C PRO A 87 8.65 -6.34 -21.99
N ILE A 88 8.09 -5.57 -21.06
CA ILE A 88 6.67 -5.23 -20.99
C ILE A 88 6.42 -3.72 -21.00
N HIS A 89 7.38 -2.91 -21.46
CA HIS A 89 7.28 -1.45 -21.40
C HIS A 89 6.01 -0.92 -22.09
N THR A 90 5.60 -1.51 -23.22
CA THR A 90 4.36 -1.12 -23.93
C THR A 90 3.09 -1.40 -23.12
N PHE A 91 3.10 -2.44 -22.29
CA PHE A 91 1.98 -2.78 -21.41
C PHE A 91 1.89 -1.74 -20.28
N ILE A 92 3.04 -1.38 -19.70
CA ILE A 92 3.13 -0.37 -18.64
C ILE A 92 2.65 0.99 -19.17
N GLU A 93 3.11 1.42 -20.35
CA GLU A 93 2.72 2.70 -20.95
C GLU A 93 1.22 2.80 -21.19
N SER A 94 0.60 1.73 -21.72
CA SER A 94 -0.82 1.70 -22.08
C SER A 94 -1.77 1.45 -20.90
N SER A 95 -1.25 0.97 -19.76
CA SER A 95 -2.05 0.74 -18.55
C SER A 95 -2.33 2.03 -17.78
N SER A 96 -3.44 2.09 -17.04
CA SER A 96 -3.73 3.18 -16.11
C SER A 96 -3.23 2.90 -14.69
N GLU A 97 -3.05 1.62 -14.34
CA GLU A 97 -2.62 1.13 -13.04
C GLU A 97 -1.96 -0.24 -13.18
N ILE A 98 -1.21 -0.65 -12.17
CA ILE A 98 -0.51 -1.94 -12.15
C ILE A 98 -0.89 -2.71 -10.89
N GLY A 99 -1.27 -3.98 -11.08
CA GLY A 99 -1.53 -4.92 -10.00
C GLY A 99 -0.51 -6.05 -10.00
N PHE A 100 0.32 -6.13 -8.97
CA PHE A 100 1.18 -7.28 -8.73
C PHE A 100 0.37 -8.40 -8.06
N VAL A 101 0.39 -9.59 -8.66
CA VAL A 101 -0.23 -10.81 -8.13
C VAL A 101 0.90 -11.78 -7.80
N MET A 102 1.15 -12.06 -6.52
CA MET A 102 2.34 -12.79 -6.10
C MET A 102 2.09 -13.65 -4.87
N ALA A 103 2.97 -14.63 -4.63
CA ALA A 103 2.91 -15.44 -3.41
C ALA A 103 3.33 -14.64 -2.16
N GLU A 104 2.85 -15.07 -0.98
CA GLU A 104 3.12 -14.39 0.31
C GLU A 104 4.62 -14.16 0.57
N ASN A 105 5.46 -15.12 0.23
CA ASN A 105 6.91 -15.03 0.45
C ASN A 105 7.60 -14.00 -0.45
N LEU A 106 6.91 -13.44 -1.46
CA LEU A 106 7.45 -12.45 -2.39
C LEU A 106 6.91 -11.04 -2.13
N VAL A 107 6.00 -10.85 -1.16
CA VAL A 107 5.38 -9.54 -0.86
C VAL A 107 6.40 -8.48 -0.42
N LYS A 108 7.59 -8.93 0.00
CA LYS A 108 8.70 -8.07 0.43
C LYS A 108 9.60 -7.63 -0.74
N LEU A 109 9.29 -7.97 -2.00
CA LEU A 109 10.05 -7.50 -3.16
C LEU A 109 9.65 -6.04 -3.50
N PRO A 110 10.59 -5.08 -3.50
CA PRO A 110 10.29 -3.68 -3.81
C PRO A 110 10.24 -3.43 -5.33
N LEU A 111 9.36 -4.14 -6.04
CA LEU A 111 9.26 -4.06 -7.50
C LEU A 111 8.83 -2.67 -7.98
N ASP A 112 8.04 -1.95 -7.18
CA ASP A 112 7.57 -0.60 -7.46
C ASP A 112 8.65 0.48 -7.28
N LEU A 113 9.74 0.19 -6.54
CA LEU A 113 10.90 1.08 -6.45
C LEU A 113 11.79 1.06 -7.69
N LEU A 114 11.69 0.00 -8.50
CA LEU A 114 12.49 -0.15 -9.72
C LEU A 114 12.09 0.92 -10.75
N TYR A 115 13.06 1.32 -11.57
CA TYR A 115 12.86 2.40 -12.52
C TYR A 115 12.23 1.87 -13.81
N VAL A 116 11.27 2.61 -14.34
CA VAL A 116 10.85 2.50 -15.73
C VAL A 116 11.28 3.80 -16.40
N LYS A 117 12.22 3.70 -17.35
CA LYS A 117 12.98 4.86 -17.86
C LYS A 117 13.76 5.52 -16.72
N GLU A 118 13.42 6.77 -16.38
CA GLU A 118 14.16 7.63 -15.44
C GLU A 118 13.44 7.85 -14.11
N ILE A 119 12.26 7.25 -13.91
CA ILE A 119 11.41 7.50 -12.75
C ILE A 119 11.06 6.16 -12.07
N PRO A 120 11.08 6.06 -10.73
CA PRO A 120 10.55 4.90 -10.02
C PRO A 120 9.10 4.60 -10.42
N LEU A 121 8.75 3.32 -10.53
CA LEU A 121 7.43 2.91 -11.02
C LEU A 121 6.28 3.46 -10.16
N PHE A 122 6.43 3.46 -8.83
CA PHE A 122 5.41 3.96 -7.90
C PHE A 122 5.06 5.46 -8.07
N LEU A 123 5.96 6.24 -8.68
CA LEU A 123 5.71 7.66 -8.98
C LEU A 123 5.03 7.86 -10.34
N GLN A 124 4.95 6.82 -11.17
CA GLN A 124 4.38 6.90 -12.52
C GLN A 124 2.96 6.35 -12.60
N LYS A 125 2.66 5.30 -11.84
CA LYS A 125 1.39 4.56 -11.91
C LYS A 125 0.89 4.23 -10.49
N PRO A 126 -0.42 4.21 -10.24
CA PRO A 126 -0.99 3.56 -9.07
C PRO A 126 -0.62 2.07 -9.05
N ILE A 127 -0.14 1.59 -7.90
CA ILE A 127 0.32 0.20 -7.71
C ILE A 127 -0.52 -0.48 -6.64
N THR A 128 -0.86 -1.75 -6.88
CA THR A 128 -1.46 -2.64 -5.89
C THR A 128 -0.68 -3.94 -5.80
N TYR A 129 -0.67 -4.55 -4.61
CA TYR A 129 -0.10 -5.88 -4.35
C TYR A 129 -1.20 -6.79 -3.82
N SER A 130 -1.26 -8.02 -4.32
CA SER A 130 -2.31 -8.98 -4.00
C SER A 130 -1.83 -10.42 -4.12
N PHE A 131 -2.44 -11.35 -3.38
CA PHE A 131 -2.17 -12.79 -3.51
C PHE A 131 -3.00 -13.46 -4.61
N THR A 132 -4.09 -12.80 -5.01
CA THR A 132 -4.98 -13.23 -6.09
C THR A 132 -5.34 -12.00 -6.91
N LYS A 133 -5.60 -12.19 -8.21
CA LYS A 133 -6.05 -11.11 -9.09
C LYS A 133 -7.31 -10.44 -8.55
N ILE A 134 -7.22 -9.18 -8.18
CA ILE A 134 -8.33 -8.36 -7.72
C ILE A 134 -8.49 -7.21 -8.72
N ASN A 135 -9.69 -7.03 -9.26
CA ASN A 135 -10.00 -5.81 -9.98
C ASN A 135 -10.19 -4.69 -8.96
N SER A 136 -9.49 -3.58 -9.14
CA SER A 136 -9.64 -2.38 -8.32
C SER A 136 -11.11 -1.98 -8.29
N GLN A 137 -11.80 -2.32 -7.19
CA GLN A 137 -13.16 -1.86 -6.95
C GLN A 137 -13.07 -0.54 -6.20
N ASN A 138 -13.91 0.42 -6.58
CA ASN A 138 -14.11 1.60 -5.76
C ASN A 138 -14.61 1.16 -4.38
N LEU A 139 -13.77 1.29 -3.35
CA LEU A 139 -14.19 1.13 -1.97
C LEU A 139 -15.27 2.20 -1.71
N GLN A 140 -16.50 1.76 -1.49
CA GLN A 140 -17.59 2.64 -1.11
C GLN A 140 -17.72 2.63 0.40
N PHE A 141 -17.47 3.78 1.01
CA PHE A 141 -17.72 4.00 2.42
C PHE A 141 -19.11 4.61 2.59
N SER A 142 -19.86 4.10 3.58
CA SER A 142 -21.13 4.71 3.97
C SER A 142 -20.87 5.95 4.85
N ASN A 143 -21.83 6.86 4.89
CA ASN A 143 -21.78 8.01 5.83
C ASN A 143 -21.86 7.59 7.30
N THR A 144 -22.14 6.31 7.57
CA THR A 144 -22.21 5.69 8.90
C THR A 144 -21.01 4.77 9.17
N LEU A 145 -19.89 4.97 8.47
CA LEU A 145 -18.71 4.12 8.66
C LEU A 145 -18.25 4.16 10.13
N SER A 146 -17.88 3.01 10.66
CA SER A 146 -17.29 2.87 11.97
C SER A 146 -15.76 2.81 11.84
N ALA A 147 -15.05 3.61 12.63
CA ALA A 147 -13.59 3.65 12.59
C ALA A 147 -12.98 3.34 13.95
N LEU A 148 -11.82 2.70 13.94
CA LEU A 148 -10.92 2.60 15.08
C LEU A 148 -9.61 3.31 14.73
N ILE A 149 -9.18 4.19 15.62
CA ILE A 149 -7.96 4.96 15.50
C ILE A 149 -7.08 4.69 16.73
N ILE A 150 -5.87 4.19 16.52
CA ILE A 150 -4.85 4.03 17.56
C ILE A 150 -3.63 4.85 17.14
N SER A 151 -3.15 5.73 18.01
CA SER A 151 -2.05 6.64 17.67
C SER A 151 -0.99 6.67 18.76
N ASP A 152 0.26 6.49 18.34
CA ASP A 152 1.47 6.72 19.11
C ASP A 152 2.20 7.96 18.57
N LYS A 153 2.19 9.05 19.34
CA LYS A 153 2.87 10.30 18.96
C LYS A 153 4.38 10.14 18.77
N THR A 154 4.98 9.07 19.30
CA THR A 154 6.41 8.83 19.12
C THR A 154 6.72 8.14 17.78
N ALA A 155 5.73 7.49 17.17
CA ALA A 155 5.82 6.92 15.83
C ALA A 155 5.36 7.94 14.76
N ASP A 156 4.33 8.74 15.06
CA ASP A 156 3.79 9.82 14.21
C ASP A 156 3.90 11.17 14.92
N PRO A 157 5.08 11.82 14.86
CA PRO A 157 5.30 13.11 15.51
C PRO A 157 4.48 14.24 14.88
N GLU A 158 4.07 14.09 13.62
CA GLU A 158 3.19 15.04 12.92
C GLU A 158 1.71 14.89 13.32
N ASN A 159 1.39 13.79 14.01
CA ASN A 159 0.08 13.48 14.56
C ASN A 159 -1.01 13.43 13.47
N GLY A 160 -0.63 12.95 12.27
CA GLY A 160 -1.50 12.82 11.10
C GLY A 160 -2.71 11.94 11.38
N THR A 161 -2.51 10.85 12.13
CA THR A 161 -3.59 9.92 12.48
C THR A 161 -4.64 10.56 13.38
N TYR A 162 -4.20 11.41 14.33
CA TYR A 162 -5.10 12.21 15.14
C TYR A 162 -5.82 13.29 14.33
N PHE A 163 -5.17 13.87 13.32
CA PHE A 163 -5.84 14.80 12.42
C PHE A 163 -7.00 14.12 11.68
N LEU A 164 -6.82 12.88 11.21
CA LEU A 164 -7.87 12.11 10.53
C LEU A 164 -9.10 11.87 11.41
N LYS A 165 -8.94 11.78 12.75
CA LYS A 165 -10.07 11.73 13.69
C LYS A 165 -11.06 12.88 13.50
N LYS A 166 -10.59 14.08 13.13
CA LYS A 166 -11.44 15.25 12.90
C LYS A 166 -12.24 15.17 11.60
N LEU A 167 -11.79 14.37 10.65
CA LEU A 167 -12.42 14.18 9.34
C LEU A 167 -13.36 12.98 9.33
N LEU A 168 -13.10 11.98 10.17
CA LEU A 168 -13.93 10.79 10.27
C LEU A 168 -15.24 11.09 11.03
N PRO A 169 -16.31 10.29 10.77
CA PRO A 169 -17.59 10.50 11.44
C PRO A 169 -17.48 10.38 12.96
N SER A 170 -18.49 10.88 13.68
CA SER A 170 -18.56 10.81 15.15
C SER A 170 -18.52 9.38 15.72
N SER A 171 -18.78 8.35 14.90
CA SER A 171 -18.64 6.93 15.20
C SER A 171 -17.19 6.43 15.24
N ALA A 172 -16.19 7.30 15.01
CA ALA A 172 -14.79 6.96 15.15
C ALA A 172 -14.37 6.86 16.62
N GLU A 173 -13.92 5.67 17.03
CA GLU A 173 -13.28 5.45 18.33
C GLU A 173 -11.79 5.76 18.23
N TYR A 174 -11.26 6.49 19.21
CA TYR A 174 -9.88 6.93 19.23
C TYR A 174 -9.22 6.54 20.54
N TYR A 175 -8.00 6.00 20.44
CA TYR A 175 -7.13 5.68 21.56
C TYR A 175 -5.73 6.26 21.31
N ASP A 176 -5.17 6.92 22.33
CA ASP A 176 -3.71 7.01 22.41
C ASP A 176 -3.17 5.61 22.72
N ILE A 177 -2.03 5.23 22.16
CA ILE A 177 -1.45 3.90 22.33
C ILE A 177 -1.26 3.51 23.81
N LYS A 178 -1.09 4.50 24.69
CA LYS A 178 -0.92 4.29 26.14
C LYS A 178 -2.23 4.01 26.88
N ASP A 179 -3.36 4.33 26.26
CA ASP A 179 -4.70 4.23 26.85
C ASP A 179 -5.46 2.98 26.39
N ILE A 180 -4.82 2.11 25.60
CA ILE A 180 -5.39 0.86 25.10
C ILE A 180 -4.40 -0.29 25.28
N ASN A 181 -4.92 -1.43 25.74
CA ASN A 181 -4.21 -2.70 25.81
C ASN A 181 -4.89 -3.77 24.93
N LEU A 182 -4.28 -4.94 24.84
CA LEU A 182 -4.74 -6.00 23.96
C LEU A 182 -6.12 -6.53 24.36
N THR A 183 -6.39 -6.68 25.66
CA THR A 183 -7.71 -7.11 26.15
C THR A 183 -8.82 -6.13 25.74
N GLN A 184 -8.55 -4.81 25.83
CA GLN A 184 -9.47 -3.80 25.35
C GLN A 184 -9.64 -3.90 23.83
N LEU A 185 -8.56 -4.00 23.06
CA LEU A 185 -8.61 -4.17 21.60
C LEU A 185 -9.43 -5.41 21.19
N GLU A 186 -9.31 -6.52 21.92
CA GLU A 186 -10.07 -7.76 21.71
C GLU A 186 -11.56 -7.61 22.03
N SER A 187 -11.94 -6.67 22.89
CA SER A 187 -13.34 -6.37 23.20
C SER A 187 -14.01 -5.44 22.17
N ILE A 188 -13.24 -4.75 21.34
CA ILE A 188 -13.77 -3.84 20.32
C ILE A 188 -14.56 -4.64 19.27
N GLN A 189 -15.75 -4.13 18.93
CA GLN A 189 -16.62 -4.68 17.90
C GLN A 189 -16.04 -4.44 16.50
N THR A 190 -16.63 -5.05 15.47
CA THR A 190 -16.21 -4.87 14.08
C THR A 190 -16.14 -3.41 13.67
N LYS A 191 -15.19 -3.05 12.82
CA LYS A 191 -14.95 -1.68 12.33
C LYS A 191 -14.81 -1.70 10.82
N ASP A 192 -15.35 -0.70 10.13
CA ASP A 192 -15.16 -0.56 8.68
C ASP A 192 -13.73 -0.13 8.35
N VAL A 193 -13.17 0.77 9.16
CA VAL A 193 -11.85 1.38 8.95
C VAL A 193 -11.01 1.25 10.21
N ILE A 194 -9.75 0.85 10.03
CA ILE A 194 -8.75 0.83 11.09
C ILE A 194 -7.58 1.71 10.67
N LEU A 195 -7.21 2.66 11.52
CA LEU A 195 -6.04 3.51 11.36
C LEU A 195 -5.12 3.29 12.57
N ILE A 196 -3.91 2.80 12.34
CA ILE A 196 -2.94 2.60 13.42
C ILE A 196 -1.65 3.33 13.03
N SER A 197 -1.23 4.24 13.89
CA SER A 197 0.13 4.76 13.86
C SER A 197 0.88 4.36 15.11
N ALA A 198 1.92 3.55 14.95
CA ALA A 198 2.68 2.94 16.03
C ALA A 198 3.98 2.32 15.51
N HIS A 199 4.96 2.09 16.39
CA HIS A 199 6.22 1.44 16.03
C HIS A 199 5.98 0.01 15.54
N GLY A 200 6.53 -0.30 14.37
CA GLY A 200 6.44 -1.61 13.74
C GLY A 200 7.65 -2.47 14.07
N ARG A 201 7.52 -3.77 13.82
CA ARG A 201 8.65 -4.69 13.77
C ARG A 201 8.46 -5.66 12.63
N ILE A 202 9.28 -5.51 11.60
CA ILE A 202 9.39 -6.50 10.52
C ILE A 202 10.32 -7.61 10.97
N ARG A 203 9.85 -8.86 10.90
CA ARG A 203 10.59 -10.07 11.18
C ARG A 203 10.65 -10.97 9.94
N PHE A 204 11.68 -11.80 9.88
CA PHE A 204 11.89 -12.71 8.74
C PHE A 204 11.06 -14.00 8.83
N ASP A 205 10.37 -14.24 9.95
CA ASP A 205 9.56 -15.42 10.23
C ASP A 205 8.05 -15.20 10.04
N ASN A 206 7.66 -14.16 9.29
CA ASN A 206 6.27 -13.74 9.08
C ASN A 206 5.50 -13.40 10.37
N ASN A 207 6.21 -13.14 11.48
CA ASN A 207 5.62 -12.62 12.72
C ASN A 207 5.78 -11.10 12.80
N ASP A 208 5.44 -10.42 11.70
CA ASP A 208 5.41 -8.95 11.64
C ASP A 208 4.34 -8.45 12.63
N CYS A 209 4.68 -7.45 13.43
CA CYS A 209 3.77 -6.94 14.47
C CYS A 209 3.90 -5.43 14.67
N ILE A 210 2.86 -4.86 15.28
CA ILE A 210 2.81 -3.46 15.68
C ILE A 210 2.84 -3.40 17.20
N GLY A 211 3.64 -2.51 17.77
CA GLY A 211 3.69 -2.32 19.22
C GLY A 211 2.38 -1.77 19.78
N LEU A 212 2.04 -2.17 21.02
CA LEU A 212 0.95 -1.64 21.82
C LEU A 212 1.42 -1.52 23.28
N GLY A 213 2.18 -0.47 23.59
CA GLY A 213 2.91 -0.41 24.85
C GLY A 213 3.92 -1.57 24.95
N ASP A 214 3.76 -2.42 25.97
CA ASP A 214 4.57 -3.63 26.16
C ASP A 214 4.01 -4.87 25.41
N GLU A 215 2.83 -4.74 24.79
CA GLU A 215 2.14 -5.78 24.04
C GLU A 215 2.35 -5.63 22.52
N GLN A 216 1.82 -6.58 21.75
CA GLN A 216 1.95 -6.60 20.29
C GLN A 216 0.61 -6.89 19.60
N ILE A 217 0.30 -6.11 18.58
CA ILE A 217 -0.82 -6.32 17.67
C ILE A 217 -0.32 -7.24 16.54
N SER A 218 -0.92 -8.43 16.46
CA SER A 218 -0.72 -9.39 15.38
C SER A 218 -1.77 -9.19 14.28
N PRO A 219 -1.56 -9.74 13.07
CA PRO A 219 -2.56 -9.74 12.00
C PRO A 219 -3.92 -10.31 12.45
N SER A 220 -3.92 -11.32 13.33
CA SER A 220 -5.16 -11.96 13.81
C SER A 220 -6.04 -11.02 14.63
N HIS A 221 -5.43 -10.11 15.41
CA HIS A 221 -6.18 -9.12 16.19
C HIS A 221 -6.94 -8.15 15.28
N LEU A 222 -6.33 -7.75 14.15
CA LEU A 222 -6.94 -6.87 13.16
C LEU A 222 -7.98 -7.58 12.30
N ALA A 223 -7.71 -8.82 11.89
CA ALA A 223 -8.62 -9.62 11.06
C ALA A 223 -9.98 -9.84 11.75
N ARG A 224 -9.99 -10.03 13.08
CA ARG A 224 -11.22 -10.19 13.88
C ARG A 224 -12.18 -9.00 13.73
N LEU A 225 -11.65 -7.79 13.58
CA LEU A 225 -12.44 -6.57 13.41
C LEU A 225 -13.14 -6.49 12.04
N SER A 226 -12.83 -7.42 11.12
CA SER A 226 -13.39 -7.51 9.76
C SER A 226 -13.37 -6.18 8.98
N PRO A 227 -12.22 -5.48 8.94
CA PRO A 227 -12.12 -4.17 8.29
C PRO A 227 -12.28 -4.26 6.78
N LYS A 228 -12.84 -3.19 6.20
CA LYS A 228 -12.80 -2.94 4.76
C LYS A 228 -11.51 -2.22 4.36
N LEU A 229 -10.96 -1.42 5.27
CA LEU A 229 -9.71 -0.69 5.09
C LEU A 229 -8.88 -0.73 6.36
N VAL A 230 -7.60 -1.03 6.20
CA VAL A 230 -6.59 -0.90 7.25
C VAL A 230 -5.49 0.02 6.72
N TYR A 231 -5.18 1.06 7.47
CA TYR A 231 -4.04 1.93 7.23
C TYR A 231 -3.08 1.79 8.41
N LEU A 232 -1.83 1.46 8.09
CA LEU A 232 -0.76 1.27 9.04
C LEU A 232 0.32 2.29 8.72
N ASP A 233 0.57 3.19 9.67
CA ASP A 233 1.68 4.13 9.64
C ASP A 233 2.71 3.65 10.68
N SER A 234 3.72 2.93 10.20
CA SER A 234 4.57 2.12 11.06
C SER A 234 5.96 1.97 10.44
N CYS A 235 7.00 2.11 11.26
CA CYS A 235 8.41 2.04 10.88
C CYS A 235 9.03 0.64 11.06
#